data_AF-A0A838GAZ8-F1
#
_entry.id   AF-A0A838GAZ8-F1
#
_cell.length_a   1.000
_cell.length_b   1.000
_cell.length_c   1.000
_cell.angle_alpha   90.00
_cell.angle_beta   90.00
_cell.angle_gamma   90.00
#
_symmetry.space_group_name_H-M   'P 1'
#
loop_
_entity.id
_entity.type
_entity.pdbx_description
1 polymer ?
#
loop_
_entity_poly.entity_id
_entity_poly.type
_entity_poly.pdbx_seq_one_letter_code
_entity_poly.pdbx_strand_id
1 'polypeptide(L)'
;LLAGSDRTRLVVITRGSTAAEAYTRRDTVRVASAQVEVVDTVGAGDSFMAALIAVVLDWGLELDADQLRMMLAAAHTVAAITCGRRGADPPTRRDLPSAWPAG
;
A
#
# COMPACT_ATOMS: atom_id res chain seq x y z
N LEU A 1 8.30 18.30 -7.61
CA LEU A 1 7.20 17.49 -7.04
C LEU A 1 7.09 16.20 -7.85
N LEU A 2 7.16 15.05 -7.21
CA LEU A 2 7.22 13.73 -7.88
C LEU A 2 5.97 13.42 -8.74
N ALA A 3 4.81 14.00 -8.40
CA ALA A 3 3.58 13.94 -9.19
C ALA A 3 3.22 15.33 -9.81
N GLY A 4 4.21 16.06 -10.32
CA GLY A 4 4.05 17.45 -10.77
C GLY A 4 3.57 17.65 -12.21
N SER A 5 3.22 16.60 -12.95
CA SER A 5 2.82 16.69 -14.37
C SER A 5 1.41 16.17 -14.60
N ASP A 6 0.77 16.56 -15.71
CA ASP A 6 -0.56 16.04 -16.11
C ASP A 6 -0.55 14.54 -16.44
N ARG A 7 0.64 13.92 -16.58
CA ARG A 7 0.82 12.50 -16.94
C ARG A 7 0.90 11.56 -15.74
N THR A 8 1.19 12.07 -14.54
CA THR A 8 1.38 11.25 -13.33
C THR A 8 0.52 11.78 -12.20
N ARG A 9 -0.54 11.06 -11.86
CA ARG A 9 -1.50 11.47 -10.82
C ARG A 9 -1.09 11.06 -9.41
N LEU A 10 -0.40 9.94 -9.29
CA LEU A 10 0.02 9.35 -8.02
C LEU A 10 1.41 8.74 -8.17
N VAL A 11 2.30 9.05 -7.23
CA VAL A 11 3.58 8.35 -7.04
C VAL A 11 3.60 7.78 -5.63
N VAL A 12 3.97 6.51 -5.50
CA VAL A 12 4.18 5.88 -4.19
C VAL A 12 5.61 5.38 -4.06
N ILE A 13 6.25 5.69 -2.94
CA ILE A 13 7.60 5.26 -2.59
C ILE A 13 7.53 4.39 -1.34
N THR A 14 7.93 3.13 -1.46
CA THR A 14 8.09 2.21 -0.33
C THR A 14 9.46 2.40 0.32
N ARG A 15 9.51 2.49 1.64
CA ARG A 15 10.73 2.58 2.47
C ARG A 15 10.90 1.30 3.31
N GLY A 16 10.68 0.14 2.67
CA GLY A 16 10.77 -1.17 3.32
C GLY A 16 10.00 -1.23 4.65
N SER A 17 10.67 -1.72 5.69
CA SER A 17 10.12 -1.85 7.05
C SER A 17 9.91 -0.53 7.79
N THR A 18 10.12 0.64 7.18
CA THR A 18 9.96 1.94 7.86
C THR A 18 8.63 2.62 7.55
N ALA A 19 8.32 2.80 6.26
CA ALA A 19 7.18 3.61 5.84
C ALA A 19 6.83 3.40 4.36
N ALA A 20 5.74 4.01 3.92
CA ALA A 20 5.47 4.33 2.53
C ALA A 20 5.03 5.79 2.43
N GLU A 21 5.33 6.42 1.30
CA GLU A 21 5.01 7.81 1.01
C GLU A 21 4.20 7.88 -0.27
N ALA A 22 3.14 8.67 -0.30
CA ALA A 22 2.36 8.94 -1.51
C ALA A 22 2.40 10.43 -1.83
N TYR A 23 2.53 10.73 -3.12
CA TYR A 23 2.58 12.08 -3.66
C TYR A 23 1.55 12.22 -4.77
N THR A 24 0.70 13.23 -4.66
CA THR A 24 -0.17 13.71 -5.73
C THR A 24 0.22 15.14 -6.08
N ARG A 25 -0.57 15.80 -6.93
CA ARG A 25 -0.39 17.25 -7.19
C ARG A 25 -0.70 18.11 -5.98
N ARG A 26 -1.56 17.63 -5.08
CA ARG A 26 -2.13 18.41 -3.96
C ARG A 26 -1.58 17.95 -2.62
N ASP A 27 -1.35 16.66 -2.48
CA ASP A 27 -1.10 16.04 -1.19
C ASP A 27 0.22 15.26 -1.18
N THR A 28 0.80 15.20 0.01
CA THR A 28 1.91 14.31 0.33
C THR A 28 1.64 13.68 1.68
N VAL A 29 1.59 12.36 1.72
CA VAL A 29 1.34 11.61 2.96
C VAL A 29 2.42 10.57 3.18
N ARG A 30 2.72 10.30 4.46
CA ARG A 30 3.65 9.25 4.89
C ARG A 30 2.94 8.39 5.93
N VAL A 31 3.00 7.08 5.75
CA VAL A 31 2.40 6.09 6.66
C VAL A 31 3.48 5.09 7.07
N ALA A 32 3.61 4.84 8.37
CA ALA A 32 4.53 3.84 8.90
C ALA A 32 4.16 2.44 8.40
N SER A 33 5.16 1.56 8.26
CA SER A 33 4.92 0.16 7.90
C SER A 33 4.14 -0.57 8.99
N ALA A 34 3.31 -1.54 8.57
CA ALA A 34 2.70 -2.48 9.49
C ALA A 34 3.79 -3.39 10.07
N GLN A 35 3.82 -3.52 11.40
CA GLN A 35 4.80 -4.36 12.09
C GLN A 35 4.35 -5.82 12.06
N VAL A 36 5.28 -6.73 11.80
CA VAL A 36 5.06 -8.18 11.76
C VAL A 36 6.35 -8.89 12.16
N GLU A 37 6.23 -10.10 12.68
CA GLU A 37 7.37 -11.01 12.77
C GLU A 37 7.73 -11.48 11.36
N VAL A 38 8.92 -11.10 10.88
CA VAL A 38 9.34 -11.37 9.50
C VAL A 38 9.89 -12.79 9.39
N VAL A 39 9.27 -13.58 8.50
CA VAL A 39 9.68 -14.95 8.15
C VAL A 39 10.42 -14.98 6.82
N ASP A 40 9.94 -14.24 5.81
CA ASP A 40 10.52 -14.11 4.48
C ASP A 40 10.16 -12.71 3.93
N THR A 41 10.90 -12.17 2.97
CA THR A 41 10.57 -10.88 2.32
C THR A 41 10.20 -11.04 0.85
N VAL A 42 10.28 -12.26 0.31
CA VAL A 42 9.95 -12.56 -1.08
C VAL A 42 8.48 -12.21 -1.34
N GLY A 43 8.23 -11.40 -2.38
CA GLY A 43 6.88 -10.98 -2.78
C GLY A 43 6.29 -9.81 -1.99
N ALA A 44 7.01 -9.21 -1.03
CA ALA A 44 6.51 -8.08 -0.24
C ALA A 44 6.14 -6.86 -1.12
N GLY A 45 7.00 -6.50 -2.07
CA GLY A 45 6.78 -5.38 -2.98
C GLY A 45 5.62 -5.61 -3.94
N ASP A 46 5.53 -6.82 -4.51
CA ASP A 46 4.45 -7.20 -5.41
C ASP A 46 3.11 -7.22 -4.68
N SER A 47 3.09 -7.73 -3.45
CA SER A 47 1.89 -7.76 -2.59
C SER A 47 1.44 -6.35 -2.20
N PHE A 48 2.37 -5.47 -1.83
CA PHE A 48 2.09 -4.06 -1.58
C PHE A 48 1.46 -3.40 -2.81
N MET A 49 2.05 -3.60 -3.98
CA MET A 49 1.59 -3.00 -5.23
C MET A 49 0.22 -3.56 -5.65
N ALA A 50 0.00 -4.87 -5.54
CA ALA A 50 -1.27 -5.52 -5.82
C ALA A 50 -2.39 -4.96 -4.93
N ALA A 51 -2.12 -4.78 -3.64
CA ALA A 51 -3.07 -4.16 -2.71
C ALA A 51 -3.38 -2.71 -3.08
N LEU A 52 -2.37 -1.92 -3.43
CA LEU A 52 -2.56 -0.54 -3.91
C LEU A 52 -3.44 -0.51 -5.16
N ILE A 53 -3.14 -1.35 -6.16
CA ILE A 53 -3.94 -1.45 -7.38
C ILE A 53 -5.37 -1.86 -7.07
N ALA A 54 -5.58 -2.85 -6.19
CA ALA A 54 -6.91 -3.29 -5.80
C ALA A 54 -7.75 -2.15 -5.19
N VAL A 55 -7.14 -1.31 -4.34
CA VAL A 55 -7.82 -0.14 -3.76
C VAL A 55 -8.10 0.92 -4.83
N VAL A 56 -7.13 1.22 -5.69
CA VAL A 56 -7.29 2.22 -6.77
C VAL A 56 -8.33 1.78 -7.81
N LEU A 57 -8.49 0.49 -8.08
CA LEU A 57 -9.52 0.00 -9.00
C LEU A 57 -10.94 0.27 -8.50
N ASP A 58 -11.13 0.28 -7.18
CA ASP A 58 -12.42 0.57 -6.54
C ASP A 58 -12.64 2.09 -6.37
N TRP A 59 -11.62 2.79 -5.87
CA TRP A 59 -11.75 4.20 -5.49
C TRP A 59 -11.42 5.20 -6.60
N GLY A 60 -10.69 4.77 -7.63
CA GLY A 60 -10.08 5.64 -8.62
C GLY A 60 -8.78 6.30 -8.15
N LEU A 61 -8.26 7.23 -8.96
CA LEU A 61 -6.97 7.91 -8.74
C LEU A 61 -7.09 9.32 -8.13
N GLU A 62 -8.30 9.87 -8.04
CA GLU A 62 -8.56 11.17 -7.42
C GLU A 62 -8.79 10.97 -5.92
N LEU A 63 -7.71 10.73 -5.19
CA LEU A 63 -7.73 10.43 -3.76
C LEU A 63 -7.32 11.66 -2.94
N ASP A 64 -8.06 11.94 -1.88
CA ASP A 64 -7.66 12.93 -0.87
C ASP A 64 -6.59 12.37 0.08
N ALA A 65 -6.06 13.22 0.98
CA ALA A 65 -5.02 12.83 1.91
C ALA A 65 -5.41 11.65 2.82
N ASP A 66 -6.67 11.53 3.24
CA ASP A 66 -7.11 10.47 4.15
C ASP A 66 -7.28 9.15 3.39
N GLN A 67 -7.83 9.20 2.18
CA GLN A 67 -7.88 8.06 1.27
C GLN A 67 -6.47 7.56 0.92
N LEU A 68 -5.52 8.46 0.66
CA LEU A 68 -4.12 8.07 0.45
C LEU A 68 -3.53 7.37 1.67
N ARG A 69 -3.80 7.85 2.90
CA ARG A 69 -3.33 7.19 4.13
C ARG A 69 -3.95 5.80 4.29
N MET A 70 -5.25 5.67 4.08
CA MET A 70 -5.95 4.38 4.16
C MET A 70 -5.42 3.38 3.14
N MET A 71 -5.22 3.81 1.89
CA MET A 71 -4.64 2.99 0.83
C MET A 71 -3.23 2.51 1.19
N LEU A 72 -2.35 3.40 1.66
CA LEU A 72 -0.99 3.03 2.08
C LEU A 72 -1.00 2.07 3.27
N ALA A 73 -1.87 2.28 4.26
CA ALA A 73 -2.00 1.39 5.41
C ALA A 73 -2.48 -0.01 5.00
N ALA A 74 -3.44 -0.08 4.08
CA ALA A 74 -3.93 -1.34 3.53
C ALA A 74 -2.82 -2.09 2.76
N ALA A 75 -2.06 -1.39 1.92
CA ALA A 75 -0.94 -1.97 1.18
C ALA A 75 0.18 -2.47 2.10
N HIS A 76 0.49 -1.73 3.17
CA HIS A 76 1.41 -2.18 4.22
C HIS A 76 0.92 -3.43 4.93
N THR A 77 -0.37 -3.51 5.24
CA THR A 77 -0.97 -4.67 5.90
C THR A 77 -0.80 -5.93 5.05
N VAL A 78 -1.07 -5.83 3.74
CA VAL A 78 -0.89 -6.95 2.81
C VAL A 78 0.58 -7.37 2.74
N ALA A 79 1.49 -6.42 2.57
CA ALA A 79 2.92 -6.71 2.52
C ALA A 79 3.45 -7.33 3.82
N ALA A 80 2.97 -6.87 4.97
CA ALA A 80 3.33 -7.41 6.28
C ALA A 80 2.84 -8.86 6.44
N ILE A 81 1.60 -9.17 6.04
CA ILE A 81 1.10 -10.55 6.08
C ILE A 81 1.93 -11.45 5.16
N THR A 82 2.26 -11.00 3.95
CA THR A 82 3.17 -11.74 3.05
C THR A 82 4.53 -11.98 3.71
N CYS A 83 5.11 -10.96 4.36
CA CYS A 83 6.39 -11.11 5.04
C CYS A 83 6.35 -12.08 6.24
N GLY A 84 5.19 -12.27 6.85
CA GLY A 84 4.98 -13.25 7.92
C GLY A 84 4.85 -14.70 7.43
N ARG A 85 4.94 -14.94 6.13
CA ARG A 85 4.78 -16.26 5.48
C ARG A 85 6.04 -16.61 4.71
N ARG A 86 6.24 -17.91 4.45
CA ARG A 86 7.40 -18.39 3.68
C ARG A 86 7.12 -18.26 2.18
N GLY A 87 8.03 -17.63 1.43
CA GLY A 87 7.89 -17.39 -0.01
C GLY A 87 6.90 -16.27 -0.35
N ALA A 88 6.66 -16.05 -1.66
CA ALA A 88 5.66 -15.11 -2.15
C ALA A 88 4.23 -15.65 -1.93
N ASP A 89 3.74 -15.55 -0.69
CA ASP A 89 2.41 -16.03 -0.27
C ASP A 89 1.51 -14.86 0.18
N PRO A 90 0.90 -14.10 -0.77
CA PRO A 90 0.05 -12.97 -0.43
C PRO A 90 -1.27 -13.41 0.24
N PRO A 91 -1.86 -12.56 1.10
CA PRO A 91 -3.14 -12.86 1.74
C PRO A 91 -4.30 -12.95 0.73
N THR A 92 -5.28 -13.78 1.07
CA THR A 92 -6.62 -13.76 0.47
C THR A 92 -7.50 -12.76 1.21
N ARG A 93 -8.69 -12.45 0.68
CA ARG A 93 -9.67 -11.58 1.36
C ARG A 93 -10.01 -12.01 2.79
N ARG A 94 -9.93 -13.31 3.10
CA ARG A 94 -10.22 -13.83 4.45
C ARG A 94 -9.13 -13.52 5.47
N ASP A 95 -7.91 -13.29 4.99
CA ASP A 95 -6.76 -12.95 5.83
C ASP A 95 -6.69 -11.44 6.14
N LEU A 96 -7.46 -10.62 5.40
CA LEU A 96 -7.45 -9.17 5.54
C LEU A 96 -8.30 -8.71 6.73
N PRO A 97 -7.92 -7.61 7.41
CA PRO A 97 -8.72 -7.08 8.50
C PRO A 97 -10.07 -6.57 7.98
N SER A 98 -11.06 -6.49 8.88
CA SER A 98 -12.37 -5.91 8.58
C SER A 98 -12.31 -4.44 8.13
N ALA A 99 -11.24 -3.74 8.51
CA ALA A 99 -10.94 -2.37 8.09
C ALA A 99 -10.37 -2.27 6.65
N TRP A 100 -10.34 -3.37 5.89
CA TRP A 100 -9.92 -3.34 4.49
C TRP A 100 -10.80 -2.36 3.69
N PRO A 101 -10.21 -1.41 2.95
CA PRO A 101 -10.93 -0.24 2.47
C PRO A 101 -11.70 -0.43 1.15
N ALA A 102 -11.44 -1.50 0.40
CA ALA A 102 -12.01 -1.70 -0.95
C ALA A 102 -12.96 -2.90 -1.02
N GLY A 103 -14.13 -2.71 -1.63
CA GLY A 103 -15.22 -3.69 -1.68
C GLY A 103 -15.23 -4.48 -2.96
#